data_AF-A0A7C6D2S6-F1
#
_entry.id   AF-A0A7C6D2S6-F1
#
_cell.length_a   1.000
_cell.length_b   1.000
_cell.length_c   1.000
_cell.angle_alpha   90.00
_cell.angle_beta   90.00
_cell.angle_gamma   90.00
#
_symmetry.space_group_name_H-M   'P 1'
#
loop_
_entity.id
_entity.type
_entity.pdbx_description
1 polymer ?
#
loop_
_entity_poly.entity_id
_entity_poly.type
_entity_poly.pdbx_seq_one_letter_code
_entity_poly.pdbx_strand_id
1 'polypeptide(L)'
;MANDIHRRRNQRDAKDSIHSDSKFKSTSAPPTHGRYRKHTIQPDPKTSAEHLMRRRKARRKARLFLFIMALVIIIVPVSIYSACRRLDENQSKSPSKFSEKNLYSVSDLDSAGKILPNGPLKGKVIFLDAGHGGTDNGCAYPQSDPLYLEKDYNLEITAAVQAELEKLGATVVLTRTDDSWISLYARAAMVHVYCIDYWIRSGNSTLSDEFLLRMREEMEATIQTNTDQIENNSMGPMVGSGFSEDMIQLLEAEYEMDDFLFLSIHNNWNSNTDLHGTQVYYVVDQSIIDSETRLISNDSYYQHPDYILRDPYYGRDGEKNAVLAQTMYDAITQAEPALITNTPQIVEDNFAVLREHGIPSVMLELTFVSNPGDRDLLDDPAVIASMSEGIADGCVNYFSS
;
A
#
# COMPACT_ATOMS: atom_id res chain seq x y z
N MET A 1 -44.26 3.88 31.01
CA MET A 1 -45.19 2.72 31.02
C MET A 1 -44.96 2.01 29.69
N ALA A 2 -44.27 0.86 29.60
CA ALA A 2 -44.41 -0.43 30.30
C ALA A 2 -45.49 -1.34 29.67
N ASN A 3 -45.13 -2.64 29.53
CA ASN A 3 -45.87 -3.77 28.94
C ASN A 3 -45.87 -3.77 27.39
N ASP A 4 -45.27 -4.71 26.65
CA ASP A 4 -44.89 -6.14 26.85
C ASP A 4 -46.07 -7.12 27.01
N ILE A 5 -45.80 -8.39 26.64
CA ILE A 5 -46.52 -9.65 26.91
C ILE A 5 -47.22 -10.32 25.69
N HIS A 6 -46.41 -11.12 24.96
CA HIS A 6 -46.62 -12.58 24.73
C HIS A 6 -47.71 -13.08 23.73
N ARG A 7 -47.67 -14.29 23.11
CA ARG A 7 -46.73 -15.45 23.10
C ARG A 7 -47.07 -16.47 21.97
N ARG A 8 -46.04 -17.09 21.35
CA ARG A 8 -45.92 -18.55 20.99
C ARG A 8 -46.89 -19.15 19.92
N ARG A 9 -46.58 -20.26 19.20
CA ARG A 9 -45.45 -21.24 19.23
C ARG A 9 -45.37 -22.09 17.94
N ASN A 10 -44.16 -22.60 17.63
CA ASN A 10 -43.85 -23.91 17.00
C ASN A 10 -44.28 -24.15 15.50
N GLN A 11 -43.62 -25.01 14.70
CA GLN A 11 -42.65 -26.10 14.97
C GLN A 11 -41.87 -26.52 13.70
N ARG A 12 -40.73 -27.25 13.88
CA ARG A 12 -40.09 -28.20 12.93
C ARG A 12 -39.42 -27.60 11.67
N ASP A 13 -38.36 -28.16 11.09
CA ASP A 13 -37.45 -29.29 11.42
C ASP A 13 -36.15 -29.13 10.57
N ALA A 14 -35.00 -29.79 10.75
CA ALA A 14 -34.53 -30.82 11.70
C ALA A 14 -32.97 -30.73 11.85
N LYS A 15 -32.35 -31.71 12.54
CA LYS A 15 -30.89 -31.99 12.58
C LYS A 15 -30.72 -33.48 12.88
N ASP A 16 -29.75 -34.17 12.28
CA ASP A 16 -29.13 -35.33 12.96
C ASP A 16 -27.80 -35.86 12.37
N SER A 17 -27.05 -36.53 13.26
CA SER A 17 -25.92 -37.46 13.06
C SER A 17 -24.45 -36.96 13.16
N ILE A 18 -23.50 -37.64 13.85
CA ILE A 18 -23.56 -38.45 15.10
C ILE A 18 -22.13 -38.73 15.66
N HIS A 19 -21.94 -38.55 16.99
CA HIS A 19 -21.03 -39.24 17.96
C HIS A 19 -19.50 -39.44 17.68
N SER A 20 -18.65 -39.78 18.67
CA SER A 20 -18.84 -40.22 20.08
C SER A 20 -17.71 -39.76 21.02
N ASP A 21 -18.00 -39.50 22.30
CA ASP A 21 -16.99 -39.44 23.37
C ASP A 21 -17.53 -39.99 24.72
N SER A 22 -16.66 -40.54 25.59
CA SER A 22 -17.05 -41.30 26.81
C SER A 22 -15.81 -41.66 27.67
N LYS A 23 -15.75 -41.64 29.02
CA LYS A 23 -16.75 -41.56 30.11
C LYS A 23 -16.12 -41.19 31.47
N PHE A 24 -16.95 -40.62 32.36
CA PHE A 24 -16.91 -40.55 33.86
C PHE A 24 -16.04 -41.58 34.62
N LYS A 25 -15.48 -41.32 35.84
CA LYS A 25 -16.21 -41.14 37.14
C LYS A 25 -15.25 -40.85 38.33
N SER A 26 -15.75 -40.34 39.47
CA SER A 26 -14.99 -40.14 40.73
C SER A 26 -15.73 -40.62 42.00
N THR A 27 -15.00 -41.01 43.06
CA THR A 27 -15.44 -41.20 44.47
C THR A 27 -14.22 -41.22 45.43
N SER A 28 -14.41 -41.01 46.74
CA SER A 28 -13.36 -40.64 47.73
C SER A 28 -13.30 -41.47 49.04
N ALA A 29 -12.28 -41.20 49.88
CA ALA A 29 -12.08 -41.57 51.32
C ALA A 29 -11.07 -42.74 51.65
N PRO A 30 -10.64 -42.96 52.93
CA PRO A 30 -9.35 -42.47 53.48
C PRO A 30 -8.40 -43.56 54.13
N PRO A 31 -7.22 -43.23 54.73
CA PRO A 31 -6.04 -44.15 54.81
C PRO A 31 -5.63 -44.72 56.20
N THR A 32 -4.67 -45.66 56.23
CA THR A 32 -3.91 -46.12 57.43
C THR A 32 -2.42 -46.44 57.15
N HIS A 33 -1.58 -46.54 58.20
CA HIS A 33 -0.10 -46.63 58.18
C HIS A 33 0.48 -48.06 58.39
N GLY A 34 1.75 -48.28 57.99
CA GLY A 34 2.59 -49.43 58.43
C GLY A 34 4.08 -49.28 58.07
N ARG A 35 5.02 -49.68 58.95
CA ARG A 35 6.49 -49.42 58.83
C ARG A 35 7.37 -50.65 58.55
N TYR A 36 8.54 -50.34 57.96
CA TYR A 36 9.73 -51.17 57.64
C TYR A 36 10.30 -52.14 58.69
N ARG A 37 11.04 -53.16 58.20
CA ARG A 37 12.32 -53.62 58.79
C ARG A 37 13.31 -54.10 57.71
N LYS A 38 14.63 -54.05 57.98
CA LYS A 38 15.73 -54.37 57.05
C LYS A 38 16.53 -55.61 57.52
N HIS A 39 17.14 -56.33 56.57
CA HIS A 39 18.28 -57.22 56.81
C HIS A 39 19.38 -56.96 55.77
N THR A 40 20.65 -57.22 56.14
CA THR A 40 21.85 -56.94 55.33
C THR A 40 22.55 -58.26 54.98
N ILE A 41 22.98 -58.43 53.72
CA ILE A 41 23.70 -59.61 53.21
C ILE A 41 24.94 -59.13 52.43
N GLN A 42 26.08 -59.83 52.55
CA GLN A 42 27.30 -59.53 51.77
C GLN A 42 27.15 -59.95 50.28
N PRO A 43 27.75 -59.23 49.32
CA PRO A 43 27.44 -59.42 47.89
C PRO A 43 28.19 -60.58 47.20
N ASP A 44 27.47 -61.28 46.32
CA ASP A 44 27.90 -62.36 45.42
C ASP A 44 28.91 -61.87 44.35
N PRO A 45 30.00 -62.61 44.05
CA PRO A 45 30.98 -62.25 43.01
C PRO A 45 30.40 -61.99 41.59
N LYS A 46 29.22 -62.54 41.24
CA LYS A 46 28.53 -62.22 39.98
C LYS A 46 28.19 -60.72 39.85
N THR A 47 28.00 -60.02 40.97
CA THR A 47 27.69 -58.58 40.97
C THR A 47 28.86 -57.71 40.48
N SER A 48 30.11 -58.16 40.65
CA SER A 48 31.32 -57.38 40.32
C SER A 48 31.47 -57.13 38.81
N ALA A 49 31.27 -58.15 37.99
CA ALA A 49 31.43 -58.06 36.53
C ALA A 49 30.38 -57.12 35.89
N GLU A 50 29.11 -57.22 36.31
CA GLU A 50 28.06 -56.30 35.86
C GLU A 50 28.35 -54.85 36.26
N HIS A 51 28.81 -54.63 37.49
CA HIS A 51 29.13 -53.30 37.98
C HIS A 51 30.30 -52.68 37.20
N LEU A 52 31.29 -53.49 36.80
CA LEU A 52 32.38 -53.08 35.92
C LEU A 52 31.88 -52.75 34.50
N MET A 53 30.96 -53.55 33.92
CA MET A 53 30.35 -53.25 32.63
C MET A 53 29.49 -51.97 32.65
N ARG A 54 28.71 -51.75 33.71
CA ARG A 54 27.93 -50.50 33.90
C ARG A 54 28.87 -49.30 33.98
N ARG A 55 29.97 -49.39 34.75
CA ARG A 55 31.02 -48.34 34.79
C ARG A 55 31.67 -48.10 33.43
N ARG A 56 31.92 -49.14 32.61
CA ARG A 56 32.45 -49.00 31.24
C ARG A 56 31.44 -48.31 30.30
N LYS A 57 30.16 -48.69 30.34
CA LYS A 57 29.08 -48.01 29.57
C LYS A 57 28.91 -46.55 29.99
N ALA A 58 28.91 -46.25 31.30
CA ALA A 58 28.83 -44.89 31.81
C ALA A 58 30.02 -44.03 31.35
N ARG A 59 31.25 -44.56 31.42
CA ARG A 59 32.46 -43.86 30.90
C ARG A 59 32.42 -43.63 29.40
N ARG A 60 31.86 -44.55 28.59
CA ARG A 60 31.63 -44.33 27.16
C ARG A 60 30.61 -43.22 26.90
N LYS A 61 29.48 -43.21 27.62
CA LYS A 61 28.48 -42.13 27.53
C LYS A 61 29.05 -40.76 27.95
N ALA A 62 29.81 -40.71 29.06
CA ALA A 62 30.45 -39.47 29.52
C ALA A 62 31.50 -38.95 28.53
N ARG A 63 32.29 -39.83 27.90
CA ARG A 63 33.23 -39.45 26.83
C ARG A 63 32.51 -38.94 25.59
N LEU A 64 31.42 -39.59 25.16
CA LEU A 64 30.61 -39.12 24.04
C LEU A 64 29.98 -37.74 24.33
N PHE A 65 29.45 -37.55 25.55
CA PHE A 65 28.91 -36.26 25.98
C PHE A 65 29.97 -35.15 25.99
N LEU A 66 31.16 -35.41 26.54
CA LEU A 66 32.29 -34.48 26.50
C LEU A 66 32.74 -34.18 25.06
N PHE A 67 32.71 -35.16 24.16
CA PHE A 67 33.06 -34.96 22.75
C PHE A 67 32.02 -34.10 22.02
N ILE A 68 30.73 -34.30 22.29
CA ILE A 68 29.64 -33.45 21.77
C ILE A 68 29.75 -32.02 22.32
N MET A 69 30.01 -31.85 23.62
CA MET A 69 30.20 -30.52 24.22
C MET A 69 31.44 -29.81 23.63
N ALA A 70 32.54 -30.52 23.41
CA ALA A 70 33.70 -29.96 22.71
C ALA A 70 33.36 -29.56 21.26
N LEU A 71 32.55 -30.35 20.54
CA LEU A 71 32.06 -29.99 19.20
C LEU A 71 31.22 -28.71 19.23
N VAL A 72 30.30 -28.57 20.18
CA VAL A 72 29.44 -27.38 20.34
C VAL A 72 30.29 -26.14 20.69
N ILE A 73 31.25 -26.27 21.59
CA ILE A 73 32.18 -25.19 21.99
C ILE A 73 33.07 -24.72 20.83
N ILE A 74 33.31 -25.56 19.81
CA ILE A 74 34.09 -25.18 18.62
C ILE A 74 33.18 -24.65 17.50
N ILE A 75 32.10 -25.35 17.19
CA ILE A 75 31.23 -25.03 16.04
C ILE A 75 30.42 -23.76 16.30
N VAL A 76 29.82 -23.59 17.47
CA VAL A 76 28.94 -22.44 17.74
C VAL A 76 29.69 -21.11 17.65
N PRO A 77 30.89 -20.93 18.27
CA PRO A 77 31.67 -19.71 18.09
C PRO A 77 32.16 -19.48 16.66
N VAL A 78 32.49 -20.53 15.89
CA VAL A 78 32.90 -20.37 14.48
C VAL A 78 31.71 -19.95 13.61
N SER A 79 30.52 -20.51 13.84
CA SER A 79 29.29 -20.10 13.15
C SER A 79 28.89 -18.67 13.51
N ILE A 80 28.95 -18.28 14.79
CA ILE A 80 28.69 -16.90 15.23
C ILE A 80 29.73 -15.95 14.64
N TYR A 81 31.02 -16.27 14.71
CA TYR A 81 32.09 -15.45 14.12
C TYR A 81 31.93 -15.30 12.60
N SER A 82 31.55 -16.37 11.89
CA SER A 82 31.25 -16.29 10.46
C SER A 82 29.99 -15.49 10.14
N ALA A 83 29.00 -15.44 11.05
CA ALA A 83 27.81 -14.61 10.88
C ALA A 83 28.13 -13.13 11.14
N CYS A 84 28.81 -12.82 12.25
CA CYS A 84 29.31 -11.46 12.55
C CYS A 84 30.20 -10.94 11.42
N ARG A 85 31.14 -11.75 10.91
CA ARG A 85 31.99 -11.33 9.78
C ARG A 85 31.20 -11.05 8.49
N ARG A 86 30.10 -11.77 8.22
CA ARG A 86 29.23 -11.45 7.07
C ARG A 86 28.47 -10.13 7.28
N LEU A 87 28.11 -9.79 8.51
CA LEU A 87 27.52 -8.49 8.84
C LEU A 87 28.57 -7.38 8.67
N ASP A 88 29.80 -7.58 9.14
CA ASP A 88 30.91 -6.64 8.91
C ASP A 88 31.25 -6.49 7.42
N GLU A 89 31.23 -7.57 6.62
CA GLU A 89 31.44 -7.51 5.16
C GLU A 89 30.26 -6.86 4.39
N ASN A 90 29.07 -6.82 4.99
CA ASN A 90 27.92 -6.05 4.47
C ASN A 90 27.95 -4.58 4.92
N GLN A 91 28.39 -4.26 6.14
CA GLN A 91 28.50 -2.88 6.63
C GLN A 91 29.77 -2.15 6.16
N SER A 92 30.86 -2.87 5.89
CA SER A 92 32.11 -2.30 5.34
C SER A 92 32.04 -2.02 3.84
N LYS A 93 30.98 -2.48 3.17
CA LYS A 93 30.49 -1.78 1.99
C LYS A 93 29.86 -0.47 2.45
N SER A 94 30.70 0.55 2.58
CA SER A 94 30.26 1.94 2.39
C SER A 94 29.30 1.95 1.18
N PRO A 95 28.10 2.54 1.29
CA PRO A 95 27.16 2.58 0.18
C PRO A 95 27.92 3.14 -1.01
N SER A 96 28.02 2.32 -2.06
CA SER A 96 28.75 2.72 -3.26
C SER A 96 28.13 4.02 -3.73
N LYS A 97 28.92 5.12 -3.76
CA LYS A 97 28.46 6.45 -4.21
C LYS A 97 27.50 6.25 -5.37
N PHE A 98 26.21 6.47 -5.10
CA PHE A 98 25.17 6.17 -6.08
C PHE A 98 25.49 7.04 -7.30
N SER A 99 25.41 6.46 -8.49
CA SER A 99 25.89 7.12 -9.70
C SER A 99 25.02 8.34 -9.98
N GLU A 100 25.51 9.54 -9.61
CA GLU A 100 24.91 10.87 -9.84
C GLU A 100 24.35 11.04 -11.27
N LYS A 101 24.92 10.31 -12.23
CA LYS A 101 24.64 10.40 -13.67
C LYS A 101 23.24 10.01 -14.15
N ASN A 102 22.43 9.30 -13.36
CA ASN A 102 21.08 8.90 -13.77
C ASN A 102 19.96 9.51 -12.91
N LEU A 103 20.28 10.32 -11.89
CA LEU A 103 19.35 10.63 -10.80
C LEU A 103 18.66 12.01 -10.92
N TYR A 104 19.01 12.83 -11.92
CA TYR A 104 18.70 14.27 -11.91
C TYR A 104 18.21 14.87 -13.24
N SER A 105 17.67 14.05 -14.16
CA SER A 105 17.07 14.54 -15.41
C SER A 105 15.56 14.80 -15.26
N VAL A 106 15.20 15.89 -14.58
CA VAL A 106 14.07 16.71 -15.07
C VAL A 106 14.69 17.67 -16.05
N SER A 107 14.90 17.17 -17.26
CA SER A 107 15.23 18.00 -18.40
C SER A 107 13.91 18.49 -19.01
N ASP A 108 13.94 19.63 -19.69
CA ASP A 108 12.79 20.14 -20.47
C ASP A 108 12.52 19.24 -21.69
N LEU A 109 12.45 17.92 -21.53
CA LEU A 109 12.36 16.93 -22.61
C LEU A 109 11.06 16.13 -22.54
N ASP A 110 10.46 15.90 -23.70
CA ASP A 110 9.34 14.97 -23.89
C ASP A 110 9.76 13.52 -23.65
N SER A 111 8.77 12.62 -23.59
CA SER A 111 8.93 11.16 -23.59
C SER A 111 9.89 10.58 -24.65
N ALA A 112 10.18 11.32 -25.73
CA ALA A 112 11.10 10.96 -26.81
C ALA A 112 12.47 11.66 -26.74
N GLY A 113 12.77 12.40 -25.66
CA GLY A 113 14.03 13.11 -25.44
C GLY A 113 14.19 14.41 -26.25
N LYS A 114 13.10 15.05 -26.68
CA LYS A 114 13.09 16.33 -27.42
C LYS A 114 12.67 17.49 -26.54
N ILE A 115 13.21 18.68 -26.79
CA ILE A 115 12.87 19.89 -26.01
C ILE A 115 11.37 20.18 -26.07
N LEU A 116 10.73 20.23 -24.89
CA LEU A 116 9.32 20.58 -24.70
C LEU A 116 9.01 21.96 -25.30
N PRO A 117 7.84 22.12 -25.94
CA PRO A 117 7.46 23.37 -26.56
C PRO A 117 7.22 24.48 -25.52
N ASN A 118 7.36 25.73 -25.96
CA ASN A 118 7.00 26.88 -25.14
C ASN A 118 5.48 27.12 -25.20
N GLY A 119 4.71 26.28 -24.51
CA GLY A 119 3.25 26.36 -24.39
C GLY A 119 2.76 26.89 -23.03
N PRO A 120 1.44 26.86 -22.77
CA PRO A 120 0.83 27.41 -21.55
C PRO A 120 1.19 26.64 -20.27
N LEU A 121 1.56 25.35 -20.36
CA LEU A 121 1.96 24.52 -19.23
C LEU A 121 3.48 24.48 -19.02
N LYS A 122 4.24 25.37 -19.67
CA LYS A 122 5.69 25.41 -19.53
C LYS A 122 6.12 25.62 -18.08
N GLY A 123 6.97 24.72 -17.58
CA GLY A 123 7.49 24.74 -16.21
C GLY A 123 6.56 24.07 -15.19
N LYS A 124 5.37 23.61 -15.61
CA LYS A 124 4.46 22.81 -14.79
C LYS A 124 4.86 21.34 -14.84
N VAL A 125 4.67 20.64 -13.72
CA VAL A 125 4.89 19.20 -13.59
C VAL A 125 3.54 18.53 -13.32
N ILE A 126 3.20 17.54 -14.12
CA ILE A 126 1.93 16.83 -13.99
C ILE A 126 2.23 15.33 -13.88
N PHE A 127 1.88 14.75 -12.74
CA PHE A 127 1.90 13.32 -12.55
C PHE A 127 0.62 12.73 -13.12
N LEU A 128 0.75 11.75 -14.01
CA LEU A 128 -0.37 10.91 -14.43
C LEU A 128 -0.18 9.51 -13.86
N ASP A 129 -1.21 9.06 -13.17
CA ASP A 129 -1.26 7.75 -12.57
C ASP A 129 -2.29 6.87 -13.29
N ALA A 130 -1.82 5.95 -14.12
CA ALA A 130 -2.69 4.96 -14.75
C ALA A 130 -3.13 3.93 -13.71
N GLY A 131 -4.38 4.00 -13.27
CA GLY A 131 -4.94 3.11 -12.25
C GLY A 131 -4.71 1.62 -12.53
N HIS A 132 -4.62 0.81 -11.47
CA HIS A 132 -4.45 -0.66 -11.55
C HIS A 132 -3.18 -1.09 -12.33
N GLY A 133 -3.18 -2.28 -12.93
CA GLY A 133 -2.08 -2.83 -13.74
C GLY A 133 -1.66 -4.25 -13.34
N GLY A 134 -1.07 -4.99 -14.27
CA GLY A 134 -0.56 -6.35 -14.05
C GLY A 134 -1.65 -7.33 -13.66
N THR A 135 -1.57 -7.87 -12.43
CA THR A 135 -2.57 -8.79 -11.88
C THR A 135 -3.81 -8.09 -11.33
N ASP A 136 -3.76 -6.77 -11.13
CA ASP A 136 -4.92 -5.98 -10.79
C ASP A 136 -5.57 -5.45 -12.08
N ASN A 137 -6.74 -5.99 -12.39
CA ASN A 137 -7.51 -5.63 -13.57
C ASN A 137 -8.30 -4.32 -13.41
N GLY A 138 -8.48 -3.84 -12.18
CA GLY A 138 -9.56 -2.93 -11.84
C GLY A 138 -10.94 -3.53 -12.17
N CYS A 139 -11.86 -2.66 -12.56
CA CYS A 139 -13.20 -3.01 -13.02
C CYS A 139 -13.16 -3.81 -14.33
N ALA A 140 -14.09 -4.76 -14.49
CA ALA A 140 -14.04 -5.73 -15.59
C ALA A 140 -15.43 -6.10 -16.12
N TYR A 141 -15.60 -6.07 -17.46
CA TYR A 141 -16.84 -6.48 -18.13
C TYR A 141 -16.59 -7.43 -19.31
N PRO A 142 -17.42 -8.48 -19.50
CA PRO A 142 -18.26 -9.11 -18.49
C PRO A 142 -17.41 -9.83 -17.44
N GLN A 143 -17.84 -9.84 -16.18
CA GLN A 143 -17.03 -10.34 -15.05
C GLN A 143 -16.51 -11.79 -15.19
N SER A 144 -17.18 -12.63 -15.98
CA SER A 144 -16.83 -14.06 -16.14
C SER A 144 -15.78 -14.34 -17.21
N ASP A 145 -15.64 -13.46 -18.19
CA ASP A 145 -14.72 -13.58 -19.33
C ASP A 145 -14.43 -12.15 -19.84
N PRO A 146 -13.57 -11.39 -19.12
CA PRO A 146 -13.43 -9.96 -19.35
C PRO A 146 -12.92 -9.62 -20.75
N LEU A 147 -13.61 -8.69 -21.39
CA LEU A 147 -13.23 -8.07 -22.66
C LEU A 147 -12.80 -6.61 -22.43
N TYR A 148 -13.44 -5.94 -21.48
CA TYR A 148 -13.14 -4.58 -21.04
C TYR A 148 -12.45 -4.70 -19.68
N LEU A 149 -11.20 -4.25 -19.61
CA LEU A 149 -10.39 -4.20 -18.39
C LEU A 149 -10.04 -2.75 -18.12
N GLU A 150 -10.41 -2.24 -16.95
CA GLU A 150 -10.15 -0.87 -16.54
C GLU A 150 -8.66 -0.51 -16.68
N LYS A 151 -7.76 -1.39 -16.23
CA LYS A 151 -6.31 -1.19 -16.29
C LYS A 151 -5.76 -0.91 -17.70
N ASP A 152 -6.43 -1.38 -18.75
CA ASP A 152 -5.99 -1.26 -20.14
C ASP A 152 -6.40 0.12 -20.68
N TYR A 153 -7.68 0.50 -20.49
CA TYR A 153 -8.16 1.86 -20.83
C TYR A 153 -7.48 2.94 -20.00
N ASN A 154 -7.21 2.72 -18.71
CA ASN A 154 -6.47 3.67 -17.88
C ASN A 154 -5.05 3.92 -18.43
N LEU A 155 -4.40 2.91 -19.02
CA LEU A 155 -3.08 3.05 -19.63
C LEU A 155 -3.16 3.78 -20.99
N GLU A 156 -4.15 3.44 -21.82
CA GLU A 156 -4.38 4.10 -23.11
C GLU A 156 -4.70 5.60 -22.94
N ILE A 157 -5.64 5.93 -22.07
CA ILE A 157 -6.03 7.32 -21.79
C ILE A 157 -4.86 8.08 -21.17
N THR A 158 -4.10 7.49 -20.24
CA THR A 158 -2.90 8.12 -19.67
C THR A 158 -1.87 8.48 -20.75
N ALA A 159 -1.64 7.60 -21.74
CA ALA A 159 -0.72 7.88 -22.84
C ALA A 159 -1.23 8.99 -23.78
N ALA A 160 -2.55 9.07 -24.01
CA ALA A 160 -3.17 10.14 -24.79
C ALA A 160 -3.10 11.49 -24.06
N VAL A 161 -3.44 11.54 -22.77
CA VAL A 161 -3.32 12.73 -21.90
C VAL A 161 -1.87 13.21 -21.83
N GLN A 162 -0.89 12.31 -21.67
CA GLN A 162 0.54 12.67 -21.73
C GLN A 162 0.86 13.42 -23.02
N ALA A 163 0.40 12.92 -24.17
CA ALA A 163 0.70 13.53 -25.46
C ALA A 163 0.10 14.94 -25.58
N GLU A 164 -1.09 15.21 -25.04
CA GLU A 164 -1.66 16.56 -25.03
C GLU A 164 -0.91 17.50 -24.06
N LEU A 165 -0.59 17.03 -22.85
CA LEU A 165 0.17 17.81 -21.87
C LEU A 165 1.59 18.17 -22.35
N GLU A 166 2.31 17.22 -22.96
CA GLU A 166 3.64 17.46 -23.55
C GLU A 166 3.58 18.47 -24.71
N LYS A 167 2.53 18.46 -25.55
CA LYS A 167 2.31 19.48 -26.61
C LYS A 167 2.09 20.89 -26.03
N LEU A 168 1.49 20.99 -24.84
CA LEU A 168 1.29 22.25 -24.12
C LEU A 168 2.50 22.68 -23.28
N GLY A 169 3.58 21.88 -23.28
CA GLY A 169 4.86 22.20 -22.65
C GLY A 169 5.00 21.76 -21.19
N ALA A 170 4.07 20.93 -20.67
CA ALA A 170 4.20 20.35 -19.35
C ALA A 170 5.32 19.30 -19.31
N THR A 171 5.97 19.16 -18.15
CA THR A 171 6.73 17.95 -17.84
C THR A 171 5.74 16.91 -17.30
N VAL A 172 5.64 15.75 -17.96
CA VAL A 172 4.76 14.67 -17.53
C VAL A 172 5.56 13.57 -16.84
N VAL A 173 5.07 13.11 -15.67
CA VAL A 173 5.66 12.01 -14.91
C VAL A 173 4.64 10.89 -14.80
N LEU A 174 4.98 9.69 -15.28
CA LEU A 174 4.08 8.55 -15.25
C LEU A 174 4.42 7.61 -14.09
N THR A 175 3.41 7.11 -13.38
CA THR A 175 3.61 6.04 -12.38
C THR A 175 3.98 4.72 -13.07
N ARG A 176 3.28 4.35 -14.15
CA ARG A 176 3.60 3.21 -15.03
C ARG A 176 3.50 3.58 -16.51
N THR A 177 4.26 2.89 -17.34
CA THR A 177 4.27 3.02 -18.81
C THR A 177 3.87 1.73 -19.54
N ASP A 178 3.58 0.68 -18.78
CA ASP A 178 3.20 -0.64 -19.26
C ASP A 178 2.18 -1.31 -18.30
N ASP A 179 1.86 -2.58 -18.55
CA ASP A 179 0.97 -3.40 -17.71
C ASP A 179 1.66 -3.93 -16.43
N SER A 180 2.45 -3.09 -15.77
CA SER A 180 3.02 -3.38 -14.45
C SER A 180 2.04 -3.05 -13.33
N TRP A 181 1.98 -3.90 -12.30
CA TRP A 181 1.29 -3.58 -11.06
C TRP A 181 2.17 -2.72 -10.15
N ILE A 182 1.63 -1.59 -9.69
CA ILE A 182 2.27 -0.69 -8.72
C ILE A 182 1.29 -0.44 -7.56
N SER A 183 1.79 -0.58 -6.34
CA SER A 183 1.04 -0.37 -5.11
C SER A 183 0.69 1.12 -4.91
N LEU A 184 -0.35 1.40 -4.14
CA LEU A 184 -0.81 2.77 -3.87
C LEU A 184 0.28 3.60 -3.19
N TYR A 185 0.98 3.01 -2.23
CA TYR A 185 2.10 3.66 -1.53
C TYR A 185 3.35 3.81 -2.41
N ALA A 186 3.59 2.89 -3.35
CA ALA A 186 4.68 3.07 -4.31
C ALA A 186 4.39 4.24 -5.29
N ARG A 187 3.14 4.44 -5.71
CA ARG A 187 2.70 5.59 -6.53
C ARG A 187 2.96 6.92 -5.79
N ALA A 188 2.53 7.03 -4.52
CA ALA A 188 2.80 8.21 -3.69
C ALA A 188 4.31 8.43 -3.44
N ALA A 189 5.06 7.37 -3.14
CA ALA A 189 6.51 7.46 -2.97
C ALA A 189 7.25 7.95 -4.23
N MET A 190 6.76 7.66 -5.44
CA MET A 190 7.32 8.21 -6.68
C MET A 190 7.15 9.73 -6.78
N VAL A 191 6.01 10.27 -6.31
CA VAL A 191 5.78 11.73 -6.19
C VAL A 191 6.81 12.32 -5.24
N HIS A 192 6.94 11.76 -4.03
CA HIS A 192 7.90 12.22 -3.02
C HIS A 192 9.35 12.24 -3.51
N VAL A 193 9.84 11.16 -4.12
CA VAL A 193 11.21 11.09 -4.65
C VAL A 193 11.44 12.19 -5.69
N TYR A 194 10.46 12.43 -6.57
CA TYR A 194 10.57 13.46 -7.60
C TYR A 194 10.54 14.88 -7.01
N CYS A 195 9.66 15.16 -6.04
CA CYS A 195 9.59 16.44 -5.34
C CYS A 195 10.90 16.75 -4.59
N ILE A 196 11.44 15.74 -3.88
CA ILE A 196 12.74 15.83 -3.21
C ILE A 196 13.87 16.10 -4.21
N ASP A 197 13.93 15.34 -5.32
CA ASP A 197 14.95 15.57 -6.35
C ASP A 197 14.77 16.93 -7.05
N TYR A 198 13.56 17.46 -7.14
CA TYR A 198 13.29 18.82 -7.64
C TYR A 198 13.82 19.90 -6.70
N TRP A 199 13.60 19.76 -5.39
CA TRP A 199 14.18 20.68 -4.40
C TRP A 199 15.71 20.62 -4.36
N ILE A 200 16.31 19.44 -4.37
CA ILE A 200 17.77 19.26 -4.39
C ILE A 200 18.39 19.92 -5.63
N ARG A 201 17.78 19.77 -6.82
CA ARG A 201 18.26 20.40 -8.06
C ARG A 201 18.06 21.92 -8.09
N SER A 202 16.92 22.41 -7.61
CA SER A 202 16.57 23.84 -7.66
C SER A 202 17.22 24.67 -6.56
N GLY A 203 17.58 24.04 -5.42
CA GLY A 203 18.04 24.73 -4.21
C GLY A 203 16.93 25.47 -3.46
N ASN A 204 15.65 25.22 -3.80
CA ASN A 204 14.49 25.95 -3.30
C ASN A 204 13.68 25.15 -2.26
N SER A 205 14.35 24.51 -1.29
CA SER A 205 13.66 23.86 -0.15
C SER A 205 13.72 24.70 1.11
N THR A 206 12.69 24.58 1.94
CA THR A 206 12.71 24.96 3.36
C THR A 206 13.30 23.87 4.26
N LEU A 207 13.36 22.62 3.75
CA LEU A 207 13.88 21.44 4.43
C LEU A 207 15.41 21.35 4.26
N SER A 208 16.09 20.63 5.17
CA SER A 208 17.55 20.46 5.08
C SER A 208 17.95 19.34 4.14
N ASP A 209 19.13 19.44 3.51
CA ASP A 209 19.69 18.38 2.66
C ASP A 209 19.75 17.01 3.38
N GLU A 210 20.07 16.99 4.67
CA GLU A 210 20.10 15.77 5.49
C GLU A 210 18.70 15.14 5.65
N PHE A 211 17.67 15.97 5.85
CA PHE A 211 16.29 15.53 5.91
C PHE A 211 15.82 14.99 4.55
N LEU A 212 16.04 15.77 3.48
CA LEU A 212 15.65 15.41 2.12
C LEU A 212 16.29 14.09 1.68
N LEU A 213 17.59 13.92 1.89
CA LEU A 213 18.29 12.68 1.53
C LEU A 213 17.81 11.47 2.33
N ARG A 214 17.46 11.63 3.62
CA ARG A 214 16.87 10.54 4.43
C ARG A 214 15.49 10.15 3.92
N MET A 215 14.58 11.11 3.76
CA MET A 215 13.23 10.84 3.25
C MET A 215 13.27 10.19 1.87
N ARG A 216 14.19 10.63 1.00
CA ARG A 216 14.40 10.03 -0.32
C ARG A 216 14.77 8.55 -0.26
N GLU A 217 15.67 8.16 0.65
CA GLU A 217 16.07 6.75 0.84
C GLU A 217 14.90 5.89 1.35
N GLU A 218 14.09 6.42 2.27
CA GLU A 218 12.88 5.75 2.79
C GLU A 218 11.80 5.57 1.70
N MET A 219 11.61 6.58 0.85
CA MET A 219 10.67 6.50 -0.28
C MET A 219 11.15 5.55 -1.38
N GLU A 220 12.45 5.55 -1.72
CA GLU A 220 13.01 4.56 -2.65
C GLU A 220 12.88 3.12 -2.11
N ALA A 221 12.98 2.91 -0.80
CA ALA A 221 12.71 1.62 -0.18
C ALA A 221 11.23 1.20 -0.31
N THR A 222 10.31 2.17 -0.22
CA THR A 222 8.86 1.93 -0.44
C THR A 222 8.58 1.50 -1.88
N ILE A 223 9.12 2.23 -2.86
CA ILE A 223 9.02 1.91 -4.29
C ILE A 223 9.60 0.50 -4.58
N GLN A 224 10.75 0.17 -4.00
CA GLN A 224 11.37 -1.16 -4.16
C GLN A 224 10.56 -2.29 -3.51
N THR A 225 9.82 -2.00 -2.43
CA THR A 225 9.02 -2.99 -1.72
C THR A 225 7.69 -3.24 -2.42
N ASN A 226 7.12 -2.23 -3.06
CA ASN A 226 5.94 -2.28 -3.94
C ASN A 226 4.81 -3.17 -3.36
N THR A 227 4.16 -2.71 -2.29
CA THR A 227 3.06 -3.44 -1.65
C THR A 227 2.12 -2.49 -0.90
N ASP A 228 0.88 -2.94 -0.69
CA ASP A 228 -0.15 -2.25 0.10
C ASP A 228 -0.39 -2.94 1.46
N GLN A 229 0.51 -3.84 1.86
CA GLN A 229 0.42 -4.55 3.13
C GLN A 229 1.11 -3.75 4.26
N ILE A 230 0.41 -3.55 5.36
CA ILE A 230 0.90 -2.87 6.57
C ILE A 230 2.09 -3.63 7.22
N GLU A 231 2.15 -4.95 7.02
CA GLU A 231 3.17 -5.80 7.65
C GLU A 231 4.61 -5.37 7.30
N ASN A 232 5.52 -5.54 8.27
CA ASN A 232 6.97 -5.35 8.10
C ASN A 232 7.43 -3.94 7.66
N ASN A 233 6.63 -2.89 7.95
CA ASN A 233 6.93 -1.49 7.57
C ASN A 233 6.97 -1.28 6.04
N SER A 234 6.21 -2.08 5.29
CA SER A 234 6.32 -2.12 3.82
C SER A 234 5.66 -0.94 3.10
N MET A 235 4.80 -0.17 3.79
CA MET A 235 4.24 1.10 3.33
C MET A 235 5.18 2.30 3.62
N GLY A 236 6.42 2.02 4.03
CA GLY A 236 7.43 3.04 4.28
C GLY A 236 7.07 3.94 5.47
N PRO A 237 7.29 5.27 5.36
CA PRO A 237 6.89 6.23 6.38
C PRO A 237 5.39 6.60 6.35
N MET A 238 4.65 6.18 5.30
CA MET A 238 3.19 6.34 5.15
C MET A 238 2.38 5.25 5.90
N VAL A 239 2.90 4.76 7.03
CA VAL A 239 2.30 3.62 7.76
C VAL A 239 1.12 4.03 8.65
N GLY A 240 -0.09 3.70 8.19
CA GLY A 240 -1.32 3.68 8.97
C GLY A 240 -2.07 5.01 8.98
N SER A 241 -2.92 5.21 9.99
CA SER A 241 -3.64 6.46 10.20
C SER A 241 -2.69 7.57 10.69
N GLY A 242 -1.96 8.15 9.73
CA GLY A 242 -1.42 9.48 9.85
C GLY A 242 0.05 9.58 10.18
N PHE A 243 0.57 10.74 9.83
CA PHE A 243 1.96 10.93 9.52
C PHE A 243 2.87 11.02 10.75
N SER A 244 4.14 10.61 10.57
CA SER A 244 5.21 10.99 11.49
C SER A 244 5.47 12.50 11.37
N GLU A 245 6.13 13.10 12.37
CA GLU A 245 6.55 14.52 12.28
C GLU A 245 7.40 14.80 11.04
N ASP A 246 8.19 13.82 10.59
CA ASP A 246 8.96 13.91 9.35
C ASP A 246 8.04 13.89 8.12
N MET A 247 7.06 12.99 8.06
CA MET A 247 6.07 13.00 6.97
C MET A 247 5.21 14.27 6.94
N ILE A 248 4.83 14.81 8.11
CA ILE A 248 4.11 16.09 8.19
C ILE A 248 4.95 17.21 7.55
N GLN A 249 6.23 17.33 7.90
CA GLN A 249 7.13 18.32 7.31
C GLN A 249 7.32 18.14 5.79
N LEU A 250 7.36 16.89 5.30
CA LEU A 250 7.46 16.61 3.87
C LEU A 250 6.17 17.05 3.14
N LEU A 251 5.01 16.66 3.64
CA LEU A 251 3.70 17.02 3.06
C LEU A 251 3.43 18.54 3.13
N GLU A 252 3.91 19.22 4.18
CA GLU A 252 3.90 20.68 4.26
C GLU A 252 4.72 21.34 3.15
N ALA A 253 5.92 20.83 2.88
CA ALA A 253 6.73 21.36 1.79
C ALA A 253 6.09 21.09 0.42
N GLU A 254 5.49 19.91 0.21
CA GLU A 254 4.83 19.54 -1.05
C GLU A 254 3.56 20.36 -1.31
N TYR A 255 2.80 20.71 -0.28
CA TYR A 255 1.59 21.52 -0.41
C TYR A 255 1.85 22.92 -0.99
N GLU A 256 3.06 23.45 -0.81
CA GLU A 256 3.52 24.74 -1.35
C GLU A 256 4.03 24.64 -2.80
N MET A 257 3.96 23.48 -3.46
CA MET A 257 4.41 23.27 -4.84
C MET A 257 3.33 23.63 -5.88
N ASP A 258 3.02 24.92 -6.03
CA ASP A 258 1.96 25.44 -6.93
C ASP A 258 2.18 25.22 -8.45
N ASP A 259 3.31 24.62 -8.85
CA ASP A 259 3.60 24.22 -10.24
C ASP A 259 3.28 22.73 -10.51
N PHE A 260 2.77 22.00 -9.52
CA PHE A 260 2.66 20.54 -9.52
C PHE A 260 1.19 20.08 -9.42
N LEU A 261 0.84 19.02 -10.15
CA LEU A 261 -0.48 18.35 -10.09
C LEU A 261 -0.33 16.83 -10.10
N PHE A 262 -1.25 16.11 -9.47
CA PHE A 262 -1.40 14.66 -9.57
C PHE A 262 -2.80 14.26 -10.05
N LEU A 263 -2.86 13.52 -11.17
CA LEU A 263 -4.10 13.04 -11.77
C LEU A 263 -4.08 11.50 -11.85
N SER A 264 -4.92 10.84 -11.07
CA SER A 264 -5.12 9.38 -11.19
C SER A 264 -6.26 9.09 -12.15
N ILE A 265 -6.02 8.29 -13.19
CA ILE A 265 -6.95 8.01 -14.28
C ILE A 265 -7.56 6.62 -14.08
N HIS A 266 -8.88 6.59 -13.98
CA HIS A 266 -9.70 5.42 -13.63
C HIS A 266 -11.01 5.34 -14.44
N ASN A 267 -11.65 4.17 -14.43
CA ASN A 267 -12.99 3.99 -14.97
C ASN A 267 -13.86 3.11 -14.04
N ASN A 268 -15.01 3.65 -13.66
CA ASN A 268 -15.78 3.31 -12.49
C ASN A 268 -16.62 2.03 -12.72
N TRP A 269 -17.25 1.55 -11.64
CA TRP A 269 -18.19 0.45 -11.69
C TRP A 269 -19.37 0.65 -10.74
N ASN A 270 -20.57 0.39 -11.23
CA ASN A 270 -21.74 0.28 -10.38
C ASN A 270 -22.60 -0.96 -10.70
N SER A 271 -23.30 -1.47 -9.68
CA SER A 271 -24.31 -2.51 -9.89
C SER A 271 -25.58 -1.97 -10.56
N ASN A 272 -25.84 -0.67 -10.44
CA ASN A 272 -26.77 0.05 -11.30
C ASN A 272 -26.08 0.42 -12.62
N THR A 273 -26.29 -0.39 -13.66
CA THR A 273 -25.71 -0.18 -14.99
C THR A 273 -26.23 1.06 -15.72
N ASP A 274 -27.26 1.74 -15.18
CA ASP A 274 -27.78 2.99 -15.75
C ASP A 274 -26.91 4.21 -15.38
N LEU A 275 -25.99 4.09 -14.41
CA LEU A 275 -25.03 5.15 -14.10
C LEU A 275 -23.96 5.24 -15.20
N HIS A 276 -23.60 6.46 -15.60
CA HIS A 276 -22.66 6.72 -16.70
C HIS A 276 -21.94 8.06 -16.55
N GLY A 277 -20.92 8.30 -17.38
CA GLY A 277 -20.17 9.56 -17.47
C GLY A 277 -19.21 9.82 -16.30
N THR A 278 -18.49 10.94 -16.38
CA THR A 278 -17.37 11.25 -15.49
C THR A 278 -17.78 11.62 -14.07
N GLN A 279 -17.06 11.08 -13.08
CA GLN A 279 -16.98 11.63 -11.73
C GLN A 279 -15.54 12.07 -11.45
N VAL A 280 -15.35 13.14 -10.69
CA VAL A 280 -14.03 13.55 -10.19
C VAL A 280 -14.00 13.45 -8.67
N TYR A 281 -13.10 12.61 -8.19
CA TYR A 281 -12.92 12.35 -6.77
C TYR A 281 -11.75 13.14 -6.22
N TYR A 282 -11.90 13.62 -4.99
CA TYR A 282 -10.87 14.35 -4.27
C TYR A 282 -10.92 14.04 -2.76
N VAL A 283 -9.86 14.43 -2.05
CA VAL A 283 -9.72 14.22 -0.60
C VAL A 283 -9.79 15.52 0.18
N VAL A 284 -10.42 15.46 1.34
CA VAL A 284 -10.45 16.51 2.38
C VAL A 284 -10.18 15.84 3.73
N ASP A 285 -9.68 16.56 4.74
CA ASP A 285 -9.38 15.95 6.05
C ASP A 285 -10.62 15.24 6.64
N GLN A 286 -11.81 15.82 6.47
CA GLN A 286 -13.05 15.24 6.99
C GLN A 286 -13.46 13.93 6.29
N SER A 287 -13.26 13.75 4.97
CA SER A 287 -13.62 12.50 4.28
C SER A 287 -12.76 11.33 4.76
N ILE A 288 -11.51 11.62 5.07
CA ILE A 288 -10.52 10.69 5.61
C ILE A 288 -10.88 10.32 7.04
N ILE A 289 -11.06 11.30 7.94
CA ILE A 289 -11.47 11.10 9.34
C ILE A 289 -12.77 10.27 9.43
N ASP A 290 -13.77 10.62 8.62
CA ASP A 290 -15.07 9.92 8.60
C ASP A 290 -14.92 8.46 8.12
N SER A 291 -14.06 8.23 7.12
CA SER A 291 -13.82 6.90 6.56
C SER A 291 -13.02 6.01 7.51
N GLU A 292 -11.91 6.50 8.06
CA GLU A 292 -11.08 5.76 9.01
C GLU A 292 -11.83 5.46 10.32
N THR A 293 -12.61 6.42 10.83
CA THR A 293 -13.47 6.21 12.00
C THR A 293 -14.47 5.07 11.76
N ARG A 294 -15.03 4.95 10.54
CA ARG A 294 -15.88 3.82 10.16
C ARG A 294 -15.10 2.50 10.07
N LEU A 295 -13.90 2.49 9.49
CA LEU A 295 -13.08 1.27 9.38
C LEU A 295 -12.69 0.72 10.75
N ILE A 296 -12.07 1.55 11.61
CA ILE A 296 -11.68 1.18 12.98
C ILE A 296 -12.88 0.67 13.78
N SER A 297 -14.06 1.30 13.62
CA SER A 297 -15.27 0.91 14.36
C SER A 297 -15.86 -0.44 13.94
N ASN A 298 -15.67 -0.87 12.69
CA ASN A 298 -16.42 -1.98 12.10
C ASN A 298 -15.58 -3.19 11.66
N ASP A 299 -14.27 -3.03 11.45
CA ASP A 299 -13.40 -4.09 10.96
C ASP A 299 -12.23 -4.36 11.92
N SER A 300 -12.14 -5.62 12.36
CA SER A 300 -11.09 -6.10 13.27
C SER A 300 -9.66 -6.05 12.71
N TYR A 301 -9.50 -5.95 11.39
CA TYR A 301 -8.18 -5.73 10.76
C TYR A 301 -7.59 -4.38 11.15
N TYR A 302 -8.43 -3.32 11.14
CA TYR A 302 -8.05 -1.95 11.49
C TYR A 302 -8.08 -1.70 13.01
N GLN A 303 -8.51 -2.67 13.82
CA GLN A 303 -8.45 -2.64 15.29
C GLN A 303 -7.09 -3.10 15.83
N HIS A 304 -6.00 -2.72 15.14
CA HIS A 304 -4.63 -3.00 15.56
C HIS A 304 -4.09 -1.86 16.45
N PRO A 305 -3.31 -2.12 17.51
CA PRO A 305 -2.73 -1.06 18.36
C PRO A 305 -1.79 -0.10 17.59
N ASP A 306 -1.30 -0.50 16.42
CA ASP A 306 -0.46 0.35 15.56
C ASP A 306 -1.28 1.19 14.56
N TYR A 307 -2.60 0.97 14.44
CA TYR A 307 -3.53 1.80 13.65
C TYR A 307 -4.18 2.83 14.58
N ILE A 308 -3.53 3.99 14.71
CA ILE A 308 -3.93 5.07 15.62
C ILE A 308 -4.51 6.21 14.80
N LEU A 309 -5.79 6.53 14.91
CA LEU A 309 -6.38 7.72 14.28
C LEU A 309 -5.63 8.99 14.75
N ARG A 310 -4.72 9.52 13.92
CA ARG A 310 -4.00 10.79 14.17
C ARG A 310 -4.76 11.97 13.56
N ASP A 311 -4.51 13.15 14.12
CA ASP A 311 -5.19 14.44 13.87
C ASP A 311 -4.89 15.03 12.45
N PRO A 312 -5.49 16.17 12.02
CA PRO A 312 -5.91 16.39 10.64
C PRO A 312 -4.77 16.95 9.76
N TYR A 313 -4.00 16.04 9.16
CA TYR A 313 -2.87 16.38 8.29
C TYR A 313 -2.91 15.67 6.93
N TYR A 314 -4.04 15.10 6.54
CA TYR A 314 -4.16 14.20 5.38
C TYR A 314 -4.72 14.86 4.11
N GLY A 315 -5.32 16.05 4.22
CA GLY A 315 -5.95 16.74 3.08
C GLY A 315 -6.23 18.22 3.32
N ARG A 316 -5.42 18.89 4.16
CA ARG A 316 -5.59 20.23 4.75
C ARG A 316 -5.86 21.39 3.78
N ASP A 317 -7.08 21.88 3.55
CA ASP A 317 -8.41 21.36 3.89
C ASP A 317 -9.26 21.49 2.60
N GLY A 318 -8.98 20.62 1.64
CA GLY A 318 -9.71 20.45 0.38
C GLY A 318 -9.56 21.51 -0.71
N GLU A 319 -9.29 22.79 -0.41
CA GLU A 319 -9.54 23.90 -1.36
C GLU A 319 -8.83 23.75 -2.72
N LYS A 320 -7.51 23.52 -2.75
CA LYS A 320 -6.76 23.29 -4.02
C LYS A 320 -7.32 22.10 -4.81
N ASN A 321 -7.64 21.01 -4.11
CA ASN A 321 -8.18 19.78 -4.70
C ASN A 321 -9.62 19.95 -5.21
N ALA A 322 -10.45 20.71 -4.51
CA ALA A 322 -11.83 21.00 -4.90
C ALA A 322 -11.89 21.89 -6.14
N VAL A 323 -11.04 22.93 -6.20
CA VAL A 323 -10.90 23.79 -7.39
C VAL A 323 -10.39 22.97 -8.57
N LEU A 324 -9.38 22.11 -8.37
CA LEU A 324 -8.89 21.18 -9.39
C LEU A 324 -9.99 20.22 -9.87
N ALA A 325 -10.76 19.63 -8.96
CA ALA A 325 -11.81 18.68 -9.28
C ALA A 325 -12.92 19.30 -10.14
N GLN A 326 -13.42 20.47 -9.75
CA GLN A 326 -14.42 21.19 -10.54
C GLN A 326 -13.86 21.62 -11.91
N THR A 327 -12.63 22.15 -11.94
CA THR A 327 -11.97 22.58 -13.18
C THR A 327 -11.79 21.43 -14.16
N MET A 328 -11.43 20.24 -13.66
CA MET A 328 -11.31 19.02 -14.46
C MET A 328 -12.66 18.57 -15.00
N TYR A 329 -13.68 18.46 -14.15
CA TYR A 329 -15.02 18.05 -14.59
C TYR A 329 -15.59 18.98 -15.66
N ASP A 330 -15.47 20.30 -15.45
CA ASP A 330 -15.96 21.31 -16.39
C ASP A 330 -15.22 21.24 -17.73
N ALA A 331 -13.89 21.10 -17.73
CA ALA A 331 -13.09 21.03 -18.95
C ALA A 331 -13.31 19.71 -19.73
N ILE A 332 -13.36 18.57 -19.04
CA ILE A 332 -13.63 17.25 -19.64
C ILE A 332 -15.01 17.25 -20.30
N THR A 333 -16.06 17.70 -19.59
CA THR A 333 -17.43 17.66 -20.12
C THR A 333 -17.75 18.79 -21.11
N GLN A 334 -16.94 19.86 -21.14
CA GLN A 334 -16.97 20.84 -22.22
C GLN A 334 -16.35 20.29 -23.51
N ALA A 335 -15.23 19.56 -23.42
CA ALA A 335 -14.57 18.93 -24.56
C ALA A 335 -15.37 17.75 -25.10
N GLU A 336 -15.93 16.92 -24.21
CA GLU A 336 -16.77 15.77 -24.53
C GLU A 336 -18.10 15.76 -23.76
N PRO A 337 -19.17 16.37 -24.31
CA PRO A 337 -20.48 16.39 -23.67
C PRO A 337 -21.14 15.01 -23.47
N ALA A 338 -20.67 13.95 -24.13
CA ALA A 338 -21.14 12.59 -23.86
C ALA A 338 -20.76 12.09 -22.45
N LEU A 339 -19.69 12.65 -21.85
CA LEU A 339 -19.21 12.30 -20.51
C LEU A 339 -19.98 13.00 -19.37
N ILE A 340 -21.00 13.81 -19.66
CA ILE A 340 -21.84 14.43 -18.62
C ILE A 340 -22.56 13.33 -17.83
N THR A 341 -22.20 13.22 -16.54
CA THR A 341 -22.73 12.16 -15.67
C THR A 341 -24.16 12.39 -15.20
N ASN A 342 -24.83 11.30 -14.83
CA ASN A 342 -26.13 11.29 -14.16
C ASN A 342 -26.06 11.00 -12.64
N THR A 343 -24.85 10.92 -12.07
CA THR A 343 -24.55 10.72 -10.64
C THR A 343 -23.81 11.97 -10.08
N PRO A 344 -23.42 12.09 -8.79
CA PRO A 344 -22.71 13.27 -8.31
C PRO A 344 -21.38 13.52 -9.05
N GLN A 345 -21.21 14.73 -9.59
CA GLN A 345 -20.09 15.09 -10.46
C GLN A 345 -18.75 15.13 -9.72
N ILE A 346 -18.75 15.75 -8.54
CA ILE A 346 -17.60 15.90 -7.64
C ILE A 346 -17.88 15.10 -6.38
N VAL A 347 -16.91 14.29 -5.93
CA VAL A 347 -17.09 13.36 -4.80
C VAL A 347 -15.91 13.41 -3.83
N GLU A 348 -16.23 13.49 -2.55
CA GLU A 348 -15.26 13.40 -1.44
C GLU A 348 -15.17 11.95 -0.96
N ASP A 349 -13.98 11.35 -0.98
CA ASP A 349 -13.73 10.03 -0.39
C ASP A 349 -12.31 9.93 0.19
N ASN A 350 -11.86 8.73 0.57
CA ASN A 350 -10.59 8.47 1.25
C ASN A 350 -9.65 7.58 0.43
N PHE A 351 -9.08 8.12 -0.66
CA PHE A 351 -8.13 7.40 -1.50
C PHE A 351 -6.68 7.61 -1.05
N ALA A 352 -5.95 6.50 -0.83
CA ALA A 352 -4.53 6.54 -0.47
C ALA A 352 -3.71 7.29 -1.53
N VAL A 353 -3.93 7.00 -2.80
CA VAL A 353 -3.18 7.61 -3.91
C VAL A 353 -3.31 9.14 -3.99
N LEU A 354 -4.33 9.73 -3.36
CA LEU A 354 -4.58 11.18 -3.35
C LEU A 354 -4.13 11.88 -2.05
N ARG A 355 -4.06 11.16 -0.92
CA ARG A 355 -3.81 11.73 0.42
C ARG A 355 -2.39 11.49 0.95
N GLU A 356 -1.69 10.49 0.41
CA GLU A 356 -0.37 10.09 0.92
C GLU A 356 0.77 10.95 0.32
N HIS A 357 0.45 12.03 -0.40
CA HIS A 357 1.39 13.05 -0.86
C HIS A 357 0.77 14.46 -0.77
N GLY A 358 1.58 15.53 -0.76
CA GLY A 358 1.10 16.88 -0.45
C GLY A 358 0.70 17.76 -1.65
N ILE A 359 1.07 17.40 -2.88
CA ILE A 359 0.71 18.18 -4.09
C ILE A 359 -0.79 18.06 -4.44
N PRO A 360 -1.42 19.07 -5.08
CA PRO A 360 -2.83 19.04 -5.43
C PRO A 360 -3.21 17.82 -6.29
N SER A 361 -4.28 17.12 -5.91
CA SER A 361 -4.58 15.77 -6.38
C SER A 361 -6.06 15.53 -6.66
N VAL A 362 -6.34 14.80 -7.74
CA VAL A 362 -7.68 14.29 -8.09
C VAL A 362 -7.60 12.90 -8.73
N MET A 363 -8.69 12.16 -8.61
CA MET A 363 -8.93 10.90 -9.32
C MET A 363 -10.07 11.12 -10.32
N LEU A 364 -9.78 10.89 -11.60
CA LEU A 364 -10.66 11.07 -12.74
C LEU A 364 -11.29 9.70 -13.06
N GLU A 365 -12.53 9.50 -12.59
CA GLU A 365 -13.34 8.32 -12.89
C GLU A 365 -14.15 8.62 -14.16
N LEU A 366 -13.53 8.42 -15.32
CA LEU A 366 -13.96 9.07 -16.57
C LEU A 366 -15.27 8.50 -17.13
N THR A 367 -15.49 7.21 -16.97
CA THR A 367 -16.67 6.49 -17.45
C THR A 367 -17.05 5.39 -16.45
N PHE A 368 -18.14 4.65 -16.69
CA PHE A 368 -18.49 3.42 -15.96
C PHE A 368 -18.34 2.19 -16.86
N VAL A 369 -17.35 1.32 -16.57
CA VAL A 369 -17.13 0.04 -17.28
C VAL A 369 -18.37 -0.88 -17.20
N SER A 370 -19.23 -0.70 -16.19
CA SER A 370 -20.53 -1.39 -16.07
C SER A 370 -21.57 -0.96 -17.10
N ASN A 371 -21.52 0.28 -17.61
CA ASN A 371 -22.53 0.85 -18.51
C ASN A 371 -22.21 0.55 -19.99
N PRO A 372 -23.20 0.19 -20.83
CA PRO A 372 -22.96 -0.12 -22.23
C PRO A 372 -22.58 1.08 -23.10
N GLY A 373 -23.19 2.25 -22.89
CA GLY A 373 -22.87 3.45 -23.67
C GLY A 373 -21.47 3.96 -23.36
N ASP A 374 -21.06 3.93 -22.09
CA ASP A 374 -19.71 4.30 -21.67
C ASP A 374 -18.63 3.35 -22.24
N ARG A 375 -18.94 2.06 -22.42
CA ARG A 375 -18.04 1.15 -23.14
C ARG A 375 -17.96 1.49 -24.64
N ASP A 376 -19.07 1.86 -25.27
CA ASP A 376 -19.06 2.34 -26.66
C ASP A 376 -18.23 3.64 -26.81
N LEU A 377 -18.17 4.48 -25.76
CA LEU A 377 -17.32 5.68 -25.67
C LEU A 377 -15.83 5.33 -25.48
N LEU A 378 -15.51 4.38 -24.60
CA LEU A 378 -14.13 3.90 -24.39
C LEU A 378 -13.51 3.27 -25.64
N ASP A 379 -14.32 2.63 -26.49
CA ASP A 379 -13.88 2.03 -27.75
C ASP A 379 -13.78 3.04 -28.92
N ASP A 380 -14.15 4.32 -28.74
CA ASP A 380 -14.05 5.36 -29.78
C ASP A 380 -12.79 6.24 -29.60
N PRO A 381 -11.77 6.13 -30.49
CA PRO A 381 -10.56 6.94 -30.40
C PRO A 381 -10.79 8.46 -30.53
N ALA A 382 -11.92 8.89 -31.10
CA ALA A 382 -12.28 10.31 -31.13
C ALA A 382 -12.69 10.82 -29.74
N VAL A 383 -13.34 9.97 -28.94
CA VAL A 383 -13.74 10.26 -27.56
C VAL A 383 -12.53 10.20 -26.61
N ILE A 384 -11.62 9.24 -26.81
CA ILE A 384 -10.32 9.21 -26.11
C ILE A 384 -9.52 10.48 -26.40
N ALA A 385 -9.55 10.99 -27.63
CA ALA A 385 -8.89 12.24 -27.99
C ALA A 385 -9.56 13.47 -27.36
N SER A 386 -10.90 13.61 -27.44
CA SER A 386 -11.63 14.76 -26.87
C SER A 386 -11.52 14.82 -25.35
N MET A 387 -11.62 13.68 -24.65
CA MET A 387 -11.41 13.64 -23.20
C MET A 387 -9.97 13.99 -22.81
N SER A 388 -8.97 13.58 -23.60
CA SER A 388 -7.56 13.87 -23.33
C SER A 388 -7.23 15.35 -23.53
N GLU A 389 -7.80 15.98 -24.56
CA GLU A 389 -7.76 17.44 -24.76
C GLU A 389 -8.44 18.17 -23.59
N GLY A 390 -9.62 17.69 -23.14
CA GLY A 390 -10.34 18.24 -21.99
C GLY A 390 -9.57 18.15 -20.66
N ILE A 391 -8.86 17.06 -20.39
CA ILE A 391 -7.99 16.93 -19.21
C ILE A 391 -6.81 17.92 -19.29
N ALA A 392 -6.22 18.07 -20.47
CA ALA A 392 -5.09 18.98 -20.69
C ALA A 392 -5.51 20.45 -20.56
N ASP A 393 -6.67 20.82 -21.09
CA ASP A 393 -7.29 22.14 -20.88
C ASP A 393 -7.67 22.36 -19.40
N GLY A 394 -8.10 21.31 -18.69
CA GLY A 394 -8.31 21.34 -17.24
C GLY A 394 -7.06 21.77 -16.47
N CYS A 395 -5.89 21.23 -16.81
CA CYS A 395 -4.61 21.70 -16.26
C CYS A 395 -4.31 23.17 -16.61
N VAL A 396 -4.54 23.59 -17.86
CA VAL A 396 -4.31 24.98 -18.29
C VAL A 396 -5.20 25.94 -17.51
N ASN A 397 -6.48 25.61 -17.34
CA ASN A 397 -7.45 26.42 -16.63
C ASN A 397 -7.08 26.54 -15.14
N TYR A 398 -6.70 25.43 -14.48
CA TYR A 398 -6.30 25.43 -13.08
C TYR A 398 -5.07 26.30 -12.82
N PHE A 399 -4.04 26.23 -13.67
CA PHE A 399 -2.85 27.07 -13.51
C PHE A 399 -3.03 28.53 -13.96
N SER A 400 -4.20 28.89 -14.49
CA SER A 400 -4.52 30.24 -14.98
C SER A 400 -5.53 31.00 -14.11
N SER A 401 -6.10 30.36 -13.08
CA SER A 401 -7.15 30.92 -12.21
C SER A 401 -6.64 31.80 -11.07
#